data_AF-A0A4P6P8R7-F1
#
_entry.id   AF-A0A4P6P8R7-F1
#
_cell.length_a   1.000
_cell.length_b   1.000
_cell.length_c   1.000
_cell.angle_alpha   90.00
_cell.angle_beta   90.00
_cell.angle_gamma   90.00
#
_symmetry.space_group_name_H-M   'P 1'
#
loop_
_entity.id
_entity.type
_entity.pdbx_description
1 polymer ?
#
loop_
_entity_poly.entity_id
_entity_poly.type
_entity_poly.pdbx_seq_one_letter_code
_entity_poly.pdbx_strand_id
1 'polypeptide(L)'
;MFLEGIRHLLGSSNDHDEDSEQQALYVSTDLNAQVLTLQEQDVNHDGQTYRQLTPDYFAWLRSRMQTAQSAHRNKRISDKNWNILRERFNPIQHHAIEMFGQDALKTACENFNSNRYQPPQDFLEERWIYPQNETLKFSADVKSSAVAKVDAIRSQAMDLGWTEPQLYQNQGRHRFPCGGDYGLICFVGSDRKIGEVTESYIGIVHGIGTARERVLKFHNSKVMQPWMKKVEVPHVH
;
A
#
# COMPACT_ATOMS: atom_id res chain seq x y z
N MET A 1 -14.96 3.44 -19.21
CA MET A 1 -15.46 2.07 -19.04
C MET A 1 -15.75 1.68 -17.59
N PHE A 2 -15.29 2.42 -16.56
CA PHE A 2 -15.68 2.15 -15.16
C PHE A 2 -17.05 2.70 -14.75
N LEU A 3 -17.70 3.51 -15.60
CA LEU A 3 -18.84 4.36 -15.24
C LEU A 3 -20.22 3.81 -15.63
N GLU A 4 -20.32 2.72 -16.39
CA GLU A 4 -21.62 2.11 -16.75
C GLU A 4 -22.02 0.92 -15.87
N GLY A 5 -21.10 0.37 -15.06
CA GLY A 5 -21.37 -0.83 -14.26
C GLY A 5 -22.08 -0.59 -12.92
N ILE A 6 -21.99 0.63 -12.36
CA ILE A 6 -22.46 0.91 -10.98
C ILE A 6 -23.98 1.12 -10.93
N ARG A 7 -24.60 1.54 -12.04
CA ARG A 7 -26.02 1.88 -12.08
C ARG A 7 -26.97 0.67 -12.04
N HIS A 8 -26.47 -0.54 -12.26
CA HIS A 8 -27.31 -1.73 -12.44
C HIS A 8 -27.50 -2.58 -11.19
N LEU A 9 -26.84 -2.26 -10.07
CA LEU A 9 -26.80 -3.12 -8.87
C LEU A 9 -27.74 -2.70 -7.73
N LEU A 10 -28.44 -1.57 -7.84
CA LEU A 10 -29.32 -1.07 -6.77
C LEU A 10 -30.76 -0.83 -7.25
N GLY A 11 -31.42 -1.90 -7.73
CA GLY A 11 -32.89 -2.03 -7.60
C GLY A 11 -33.66 -2.62 -8.80
N SER A 12 -34.16 -3.86 -8.66
CA SER A 12 -35.59 -4.23 -8.74
C SER A 12 -35.80 -5.75 -8.57
N SER A 13 -36.73 -6.10 -7.69
CA SER A 13 -37.06 -7.43 -7.14
C SER A 13 -37.62 -8.45 -8.14
N ASN A 14 -37.33 -9.75 -7.94
CA ASN A 14 -38.34 -10.80 -7.65
C ASN A 14 -37.73 -12.17 -7.28
N ASP A 15 -38.29 -12.78 -6.22
CA ASP A 15 -38.36 -14.21 -5.83
C ASP A 15 -37.10 -15.09 -5.56
N HIS A 16 -37.03 -15.52 -4.28
CA HIS A 16 -36.44 -16.73 -3.66
C HIS A 16 -34.92 -17.03 -3.69
N ASP A 17 -34.39 -17.10 -2.46
CA ASP A 17 -33.27 -17.88 -1.92
C ASP A 17 -31.81 -17.33 -1.99
N GLU A 18 -31.21 -17.33 -0.78
CA GLU A 18 -29.79 -17.23 -0.37
C GLU A 18 -29.07 -15.85 -0.40
N ASP A 19 -28.64 -15.41 0.80
CA ASP A 19 -27.64 -14.37 1.11
C ASP A 19 -27.38 -13.29 0.04
N SER A 20 -28.31 -12.34 -0.09
CA SER A 20 -28.04 -11.10 -0.80
C SER A 20 -27.08 -10.24 0.04
N GLU A 21 -25.77 -10.45 -0.15
CA GLU A 21 -24.71 -9.61 0.42
C GLU A 21 -24.97 -8.14 0.06
N GLN A 22 -25.44 -7.36 1.05
CA GLN A 22 -25.71 -5.93 0.87
C GLN A 22 -24.40 -5.23 0.52
N GLN A 23 -24.38 -4.43 -0.55
CA GLN A 23 -23.18 -3.70 -0.95
C GLN A 23 -23.22 -2.27 -0.40
N ALA A 24 -22.05 -1.76 0.01
CA ALA A 24 -21.90 -0.37 0.44
C ALA A 24 -20.62 0.26 -0.15
N LEU A 25 -20.63 1.58 -0.29
CA LEU A 25 -19.47 2.34 -0.73
C LEU A 25 -18.53 2.56 0.46
N TYR A 26 -17.31 2.06 0.35
CA TYR A 26 -16.24 2.23 1.33
C TYR A 26 -15.18 3.19 0.77
N VAL A 27 -14.71 4.12 1.60
CA VAL A 27 -13.79 5.19 1.19
C VAL A 27 -12.62 5.29 2.16
N SER A 28 -11.40 5.31 1.63
CA SER A 28 -10.16 5.51 2.41
C SER A 28 -9.86 6.99 2.66
N THR A 29 -8.90 7.25 3.55
CA THR A 29 -8.44 8.61 3.87
C THR A 29 -7.73 9.31 2.70
N ASP A 30 -7.18 8.55 1.75
CA ASP A 30 -6.54 9.04 0.52
C ASP A 30 -7.51 9.16 -0.68
N LEU A 31 -8.82 9.05 -0.41
CA LEU A 31 -9.93 9.21 -1.36
C LEU A 31 -10.01 8.11 -2.42
N ASN A 32 -9.50 6.91 -2.14
CA ASN A 32 -9.86 5.74 -2.94
C ASN A 32 -11.22 5.23 -2.48
N ALA A 33 -12.07 4.87 -3.43
CA ALA A 33 -13.41 4.39 -3.16
C ALA A 33 -13.61 3.00 -3.78
N GLN A 34 -14.22 2.09 -3.04
CA GLN A 34 -14.52 0.73 -3.48
C GLN A 34 -15.92 0.34 -3.00
N VAL A 35 -16.64 -0.42 -3.81
CA VAL A 35 -17.89 -1.06 -3.40
C VAL A 35 -17.53 -2.42 -2.82
N LEU A 36 -17.87 -2.64 -1.56
CA LEU A 36 -17.60 -3.88 -0.85
C LEU A 36 -18.90 -4.41 -0.25
N THR A 37 -18.93 -5.70 0.06
CA THR A 37 -19.96 -6.28 0.90
C THR A 37 -19.98 -5.56 2.25
N LEU A 38 -21.16 -5.17 2.69
CA LEU A 38 -21.41 -4.47 3.94
C LEU A 38 -20.97 -5.37 5.09
N GLN A 39 -20.00 -4.89 5.85
CA GLN A 39 -19.44 -5.57 7.00
C GLN A 39 -19.43 -4.59 8.19
N GLU A 40 -18.25 -4.31 8.72
CA GLU A 40 -18.03 -3.35 9.78
C GLU A 40 -17.91 -1.91 9.23
N GLN A 41 -17.90 -0.94 10.14
CA GLN A 41 -17.72 0.47 9.80
C GLN A 41 -16.37 0.71 9.10
N ASP A 42 -15.31 0.05 9.58
CA ASP A 42 -13.95 0.10 9.01
C ASP A 42 -13.53 -1.29 8.54
N VAL A 43 -13.00 -1.38 7.33
CA VAL A 43 -12.47 -2.62 6.74
C VAL A 43 -11.06 -2.38 6.26
N ASN A 44 -10.17 -3.34 6.53
CA ASN A 44 -8.82 -3.32 5.98
C ASN A 44 -8.80 -4.11 4.68
N HIS A 45 -8.37 -3.46 3.60
CA HIS A 45 -8.19 -4.08 2.30
C HIS A 45 -6.84 -3.65 1.74
N ASP A 46 -5.97 -4.63 1.47
CA ASP A 46 -4.60 -4.42 0.97
C ASP A 46 -3.72 -3.48 1.83
N GLY A 47 -3.91 -3.51 3.16
CA GLY A 47 -3.14 -2.67 4.09
C GLY A 47 -3.60 -1.20 4.10
N GLN A 48 -4.72 -0.89 3.44
CA GLN A 48 -5.40 0.39 3.52
C GLN A 48 -6.71 0.24 4.27
N THR A 49 -6.97 1.14 5.20
CA THR A 49 -8.26 1.20 5.90
C THR A 49 -9.26 1.97 5.06
N TYR A 50 -10.41 1.35 4.81
CA TYR A 50 -11.57 1.97 4.20
C TYR A 50 -12.69 2.04 5.22
N ARG A 51 -13.42 3.16 5.22
CA ARG A 51 -14.60 3.34 6.07
C ARG A 51 -15.86 3.41 5.22
N GLN A 52 -16.93 2.77 5.67
CA GLN A 52 -18.24 2.87 5.03
C GLN A 52 -18.64 4.35 4.90
N LEU A 53 -19.03 4.77 3.71
CA LEU A 53 -19.48 6.12 3.47
C LEU A 53 -20.81 6.36 4.18
N THR A 54 -20.80 7.34 5.08
CA THR A 54 -21.95 7.82 5.83
C THR A 54 -21.97 9.36 5.74
N PRO A 55 -23.09 10.03 6.05
CA PRO A 55 -23.14 11.49 6.07
C PRO A 55 -22.06 12.12 6.98
N ASP A 56 -21.84 11.53 8.16
CA ASP A 56 -20.83 12.00 9.12
C ASP A 56 -19.40 11.82 8.61
N TYR A 57 -19.11 10.66 7.99
CA TYR A 57 -17.79 10.44 7.41
C TYR A 57 -17.55 11.32 6.18
N PHE A 58 -18.57 11.53 5.36
CA PHE A 58 -18.51 12.49 4.25
C PHE A 58 -18.20 13.91 4.75
N ALA A 59 -18.82 14.34 5.84
CA ALA A 59 -18.54 15.65 6.45
C ALA A 59 -17.08 15.77 6.91
N TRP A 60 -16.51 14.70 7.48
CA TRP A 60 -15.08 14.66 7.78
C TRP A 60 -14.20 14.77 6.52
N LEU A 61 -14.48 13.98 5.47
CA LEU A 61 -13.76 14.04 4.19
C LEU A 61 -13.85 15.46 3.58
N ARG A 62 -15.02 16.09 3.66
CA ARG A 62 -15.25 17.45 3.19
C ARG A 62 -14.42 18.48 3.94
N SER A 63 -14.32 18.36 5.27
CA SER A 63 -13.45 19.21 6.10
C SER A 63 -11.97 19.07 5.73
N ARG A 64 -11.51 17.85 5.43
CA ARG A 64 -10.14 17.60 4.93
C ARG A 64 -9.91 18.25 3.57
N MET A 65 -10.89 18.15 2.65
CA MET A 65 -10.82 18.85 1.36
C MET A 65 -10.75 20.37 1.48
N GLN A 66 -11.49 20.97 2.43
CA GLN A 66 -11.41 22.42 2.71
C GLN A 66 -10.04 22.82 3.26
N THR A 67 -9.44 21.98 4.09
CA THR A 67 -8.09 22.16 4.62
C THR A 67 -7.05 22.10 3.49
N ALA A 68 -7.16 21.11 2.61
CA ALA A 68 -6.30 20.97 1.43
C ALA A 68 -6.46 22.15 0.46
N GLN A 69 -7.69 22.61 0.23
CA GLN A 69 -7.96 23.80 -0.58
C GLN A 69 -7.29 25.05 0.00
N SER A 70 -7.37 25.22 1.33
CA SER A 70 -6.68 26.32 2.02
C SER A 70 -5.16 26.20 1.90
N ALA A 71 -4.60 25.00 1.99
CA ALA A 71 -3.17 24.76 1.78
C ALA A 71 -2.73 25.07 0.34
N HIS A 72 -3.57 24.75 -0.65
CA HIS A 72 -3.35 25.05 -2.07
C HIS A 72 -3.31 26.55 -2.32
N ARG A 73 -4.31 27.28 -1.82
CA ARG A 73 -4.35 28.76 -1.90
C ARG A 73 -3.10 29.40 -1.28
N ASN A 74 -2.59 28.80 -0.22
CA ASN A 74 -1.36 29.22 0.45
C ASN A 74 -0.07 28.65 -0.18
N LYS A 75 -0.14 28.04 -1.37
CA LYS A 75 0.98 27.45 -2.12
C LYS A 75 1.77 26.37 -1.37
N ARG A 76 1.18 25.73 -0.35
CA ARG A 76 1.78 24.60 0.39
C ARG A 76 1.60 23.27 -0.32
N ILE A 77 0.62 23.17 -1.22
CA ILE A 77 0.47 22.04 -2.14
C ILE A 77 0.46 22.55 -3.59
N SER A 78 1.02 21.76 -4.51
CA SER A 78 1.07 22.10 -5.93
C SER A 78 -0.30 21.95 -6.60
N ASP A 79 -0.48 22.62 -7.74
CA ASP A 79 -1.69 22.46 -8.59
C ASP A 79 -1.90 21.00 -8.98
N LYS A 80 -0.82 20.28 -9.31
CA LYS A 80 -0.86 18.86 -9.66
C LYS A 80 -1.48 18.03 -8.54
N ASN A 81 -1.00 18.20 -7.31
CA ASN A 81 -1.49 17.42 -6.17
C ASN A 81 -2.93 17.82 -5.80
N TRP A 82 -3.27 19.11 -5.91
CA TRP A 82 -4.63 19.59 -5.69
C TRP A 82 -5.63 19.02 -6.70
N ASN A 83 -5.27 18.96 -7.98
CA ASN A 83 -6.13 18.40 -9.02
C ASN A 83 -6.39 16.91 -8.80
N ILE A 84 -5.37 16.13 -8.43
CA ILE A 84 -5.54 14.71 -8.08
C ILE A 84 -6.56 14.53 -6.95
N LEU A 85 -6.46 15.33 -5.88
CA LEU A 85 -7.42 15.26 -4.76
C LEU A 85 -8.86 15.58 -5.22
N ARG A 86 -9.03 16.60 -6.05
CA ARG A 86 -10.35 16.95 -6.60
C ARG A 86 -10.92 15.86 -7.49
N GLU A 87 -10.10 15.31 -8.38
CA GLU A 87 -10.51 14.24 -9.29
C GLU A 87 -10.98 13.00 -8.52
N ARG A 88 -10.33 12.67 -7.40
CA ARG A 88 -10.76 11.58 -6.52
C ARG A 88 -11.99 11.92 -5.67
N PHE A 89 -12.10 13.16 -5.19
CA PHE A 89 -13.21 13.57 -4.34
C PHE A 89 -14.53 13.74 -5.09
N ASN A 90 -14.52 14.24 -6.33
CA ASN A 90 -15.76 14.55 -7.06
C ASN A 90 -16.68 13.33 -7.25
N PRO A 91 -16.18 12.13 -7.63
CA PRO A 91 -17.00 10.92 -7.68
C PRO A 91 -17.63 10.55 -6.33
N ILE A 92 -16.84 10.64 -5.24
CA ILE A 92 -17.33 10.37 -3.87
C ILE A 92 -18.45 11.35 -3.52
N GLN A 93 -18.28 12.64 -3.84
CA GLN A 93 -19.31 13.65 -3.62
C GLN A 93 -20.58 13.36 -4.43
N HIS A 94 -20.44 12.98 -5.69
CA HIS A 94 -21.59 12.64 -6.54
C HIS A 94 -22.39 11.48 -5.94
N HIS A 95 -21.71 10.38 -5.59
CA HIS A 95 -22.35 9.22 -4.97
C HIS A 95 -22.93 9.53 -3.59
N ALA A 96 -22.26 10.35 -2.77
CA ALA A 96 -22.81 10.76 -1.49
C ALA A 96 -24.14 11.50 -1.68
N ILE A 97 -24.23 12.40 -2.67
CA ILE A 97 -25.46 13.14 -2.97
C ILE A 97 -26.56 12.19 -3.46
N GLU A 98 -26.21 11.23 -4.32
CA GLU A 98 -27.16 10.21 -4.81
C GLU A 98 -27.70 9.33 -3.67
N MET A 99 -26.84 8.90 -2.73
CA MET A 99 -27.22 7.99 -1.65
C MET A 99 -27.96 8.66 -0.49
N PHE A 100 -27.53 9.86 -0.09
CA PHE A 100 -28.01 10.50 1.15
C PHE A 100 -28.84 11.77 0.89
N GLY A 101 -28.80 12.30 -0.33
CA GLY A 101 -29.40 13.59 -0.64
C GLY A 101 -28.56 14.78 -0.17
N GLN A 102 -28.72 15.90 -0.86
CA GLN A 102 -27.91 17.10 -0.62
C GLN A 102 -28.18 17.73 0.76
N ASP A 103 -29.43 17.72 1.22
CA ASP A 103 -29.82 18.33 2.49
C ASP A 103 -29.22 17.59 3.69
N ALA A 104 -29.28 16.25 3.71
CA ALA A 104 -28.70 15.45 4.78
C ALA A 104 -27.18 15.66 4.89
N LEU A 105 -26.49 15.68 3.75
CA LEU A 105 -25.04 15.96 3.73
C LEU A 105 -24.71 17.37 4.19
N LYS A 106 -25.54 18.36 3.83
CA LYS A 106 -25.35 19.74 4.27
C LYS A 106 -25.51 19.83 5.79
N THR A 107 -26.57 19.25 6.35
CA THR A 107 -26.79 19.18 7.80
C THR A 107 -25.64 18.46 8.51
N ALA A 108 -25.16 17.34 7.97
CA ALA A 108 -24.00 16.64 8.53
C ALA A 108 -22.74 17.52 8.52
N CYS A 109 -22.46 18.23 7.42
CA CYS A 109 -21.33 19.17 7.34
C CYS A 109 -21.45 20.34 8.32
N GLU A 110 -22.64 20.88 8.54
CA GLU A 110 -22.88 22.00 9.46
C GLU A 110 -22.71 21.59 10.93
N ASN A 111 -23.14 20.37 11.28
CA ASN A 111 -23.03 19.83 12.63
C ASN A 111 -21.69 19.13 12.91
N PHE A 112 -20.83 19.01 11.90
CA PHE A 112 -19.59 18.27 12.01
C PHE A 112 -18.60 18.94 12.98
N ASN A 113 -18.13 18.17 13.96
CA ASN A 113 -17.12 18.62 14.91
C ASN A 113 -15.88 17.72 14.86
N SER A 114 -14.78 18.27 14.33
CA SER A 114 -13.51 17.56 14.16
C SER A 114 -12.91 17.00 15.45
N ASN A 115 -13.19 17.62 16.60
CA ASN A 115 -12.64 17.19 17.89
C ASN A 115 -13.40 16.01 18.50
N ARG A 116 -14.63 15.77 18.03
CA ARG A 116 -15.50 14.68 18.51
C ARG A 116 -15.58 13.51 17.52
N TYR A 117 -15.19 13.74 16.27
CA TYR A 117 -15.18 12.69 15.26
C TYR A 117 -13.89 11.86 15.34
N GLN A 118 -14.03 10.54 15.44
CA GLN A 118 -12.90 9.62 15.34
C GLN A 118 -12.69 9.25 13.86
N PRO A 119 -11.61 9.71 13.20
CA PRO A 119 -11.33 9.30 11.83
C PRO A 119 -10.99 7.80 11.76
N PRO A 120 -11.14 7.16 10.59
CA PRO A 120 -10.56 5.83 10.38
C PRO A 120 -9.07 5.94 10.67
N GLN A 121 -8.61 5.14 11.62
CA GLN A 121 -7.19 4.99 11.85
C GLN A 121 -6.71 4.08 10.74
N ASP A 122 -5.82 4.58 9.88
CA ASP A 122 -5.01 3.66 9.09
C ASP A 122 -4.44 2.68 10.11
N PHE A 123 -4.71 1.39 9.96
CA PHE A 123 -3.91 0.37 10.60
C PHE A 123 -2.49 0.65 10.13
N LEU A 124 -1.75 1.43 10.93
CA LEU A 124 -0.32 1.51 10.82
C LEU A 124 0.09 0.08 11.09
N GLU A 125 0.22 -0.73 10.04
CA GLU A 125 0.97 -1.98 10.13
C GLU A 125 2.23 -1.57 10.89
N GLU A 126 2.41 -2.14 12.09
CA GLU A 126 3.56 -1.82 12.95
C GLU A 126 4.77 -1.75 12.04
N ARG A 127 5.38 -0.57 11.95
CA ARG A 127 6.41 -0.32 10.94
C ARG A 127 7.40 -1.47 11.03
N TRP A 128 7.46 -2.29 9.97
CA TRP A 128 8.34 -3.44 9.97
C TRP A 128 9.75 -2.93 10.15
N ILE A 129 10.42 -3.34 11.23
CA ILE A 129 11.76 -2.89 11.58
C ILE A 129 12.58 -4.13 11.90
N TYR A 130 13.56 -4.40 11.05
CA TYR A 130 14.55 -5.44 11.27
C TYR A 130 15.96 -4.91 10.92
N PRO A 131 16.96 -5.18 11.77
CA PRO A 131 16.84 -5.81 13.10
C PRO A 131 16.21 -4.86 14.13
N GLN A 132 15.43 -5.39 15.09
CA GLN A 132 14.69 -4.57 16.08
C GLN A 132 15.58 -3.71 16.98
N ASN A 133 16.82 -4.16 17.23
CA ASN A 133 17.76 -3.52 18.17
C ASN A 133 18.70 -2.50 17.51
N GLU A 134 18.68 -2.39 16.18
CA GLU A 134 19.45 -1.35 15.49
C GLU A 134 18.53 -0.22 15.07
N THR A 135 19.00 1.01 15.24
CA THR A 135 18.33 2.23 14.76
C THR A 135 19.24 2.90 13.76
N LEU A 136 19.38 2.28 12.58
CA LEU A 136 20.11 2.93 11.49
C LEU A 136 19.27 4.12 10.99
N LYS A 137 19.97 5.14 10.48
CA LYS A 137 19.39 6.46 10.16
C LYS A 137 18.23 6.40 9.15
N PHE A 138 18.21 5.39 8.29
CA PHE A 138 17.18 5.24 7.26
C PHE A 138 16.54 3.86 7.34
N SER A 139 15.23 3.81 7.11
CA SER A 139 14.46 2.58 6.93
C SER A 139 13.62 2.63 5.66
N ALA A 140 13.48 1.48 5.00
CA ALA A 140 12.59 1.30 3.87
C ALA A 140 11.22 0.82 4.38
N ASP A 141 10.14 1.34 3.77
CA ASP A 141 8.78 0.87 4.03
C ASP A 141 8.63 -0.55 3.47
N VAL A 142 8.15 -1.48 4.30
CA VAL A 142 7.98 -2.89 3.96
C VAL A 142 6.52 -3.24 4.16
N LYS A 143 5.89 -3.81 3.13
CA LYS A 143 4.50 -4.27 3.19
C LYS A 143 4.41 -5.69 3.73
N SER A 144 3.33 -6.02 4.42
CA SER A 144 3.00 -7.39 4.86
C SER A 144 3.12 -8.44 3.73
N SER A 145 2.72 -8.10 2.50
CA SER A 145 2.90 -8.98 1.33
C SER A 145 4.36 -9.31 1.00
N ALA A 146 5.30 -8.41 1.29
CA ALA A 146 6.74 -8.66 1.13
C ALA A 146 7.25 -9.61 2.21
N VAL A 147 6.82 -9.41 3.45
CA VAL A 147 7.13 -10.28 4.60
C VAL A 147 6.72 -11.72 4.29
N ALA A 148 5.45 -11.93 3.89
CA ALA A 148 4.93 -13.26 3.60
C ALA A 148 5.71 -13.97 2.47
N LYS A 149 6.14 -13.24 1.44
CA LYS A 149 6.95 -13.80 0.35
C LYS A 149 8.34 -14.23 0.82
N VAL A 150 9.00 -13.40 1.65
CA VAL A 150 10.32 -13.73 2.19
C VAL A 150 10.23 -14.88 3.21
N ASP A 151 9.20 -14.89 4.06
CA ASP A 151 8.95 -15.98 5.02
C ASP A 151 8.77 -17.33 4.31
N ALA A 152 8.06 -17.34 3.18
CA ALA A 152 7.85 -18.55 2.38
C ALA A 152 9.16 -19.19 1.88
N ILE A 153 10.22 -18.40 1.65
CA ILE A 153 11.51 -18.92 1.18
C ILE A 153 12.59 -18.96 2.26
N ARG A 154 12.28 -18.53 3.49
CA ARG A 154 13.27 -18.33 4.57
C ARG A 154 14.09 -19.59 4.82
N SER A 155 13.43 -20.71 5.13
CA SER A 155 14.10 -21.97 5.45
C SER A 155 14.99 -22.43 4.30
N GLN A 156 14.46 -22.42 3.07
CA GLN A 156 15.21 -22.80 1.87
C GLN A 156 16.46 -21.91 1.67
N ALA A 157 16.32 -20.59 1.82
CA ALA A 157 17.43 -19.67 1.65
C ALA A 157 18.49 -19.87 2.75
N MET A 158 18.08 -20.09 3.99
CA MET A 158 19.01 -20.35 5.09
C MET A 158 19.82 -21.64 4.87
N ASP A 159 19.19 -22.70 4.38
CA ASP A 159 19.87 -23.96 4.02
C ASP A 159 20.91 -23.76 2.90
N LEU A 160 20.67 -22.79 2.02
CA LEU A 160 21.56 -22.38 0.93
C LEU A 160 22.61 -21.32 1.37
N GLY A 161 22.73 -21.06 2.68
CA GLY A 161 23.76 -20.19 3.24
C GLY A 161 23.44 -18.69 3.23
N TRP A 162 22.17 -18.32 3.04
CA TRP A 162 21.73 -16.92 3.22
C TRP A 162 21.60 -16.57 4.70
N THR A 163 21.89 -15.31 5.04
CA THR A 163 21.74 -14.81 6.40
C THR A 163 20.41 -14.07 6.58
N GLU A 164 19.90 -14.07 7.81
CA GLU A 164 18.66 -13.37 8.14
C GLU A 164 18.70 -11.86 7.81
N PRO A 165 19.80 -11.11 8.03
CA PRO A 165 19.93 -9.74 7.56
C PRO A 165 19.82 -9.58 6.03
N GLN A 166 20.39 -10.50 5.25
CA GLN A 166 20.25 -10.46 3.78
C GLN A 166 18.80 -10.65 3.32
N LEU A 167 17.97 -11.30 4.13
CA LEU A 167 16.56 -11.51 3.81
C LEU A 167 15.70 -10.35 4.32
N TYR A 168 15.87 -9.94 5.59
CA TYR A 168 14.90 -9.12 6.31
C TYR A 168 15.35 -7.69 6.65
N GLN A 169 16.63 -7.34 6.51
CA GLN A 169 17.11 -6.02 6.92
C GLN A 169 16.47 -4.92 6.07
N ASN A 170 15.69 -4.06 6.70
CA ASN A 170 15.07 -2.92 6.02
C ASN A 170 15.65 -1.58 6.46
N GLN A 171 16.75 -1.63 7.20
CA GLN A 171 17.45 -0.48 7.74
C GLN A 171 18.83 -0.34 7.11
N GLY A 172 19.27 0.90 6.88
CA GLY A 172 20.56 1.18 6.25
C GLY A 172 21.20 2.49 6.67
N ARG A 173 22.51 2.59 6.46
CA ARG A 173 23.30 3.81 6.73
C ARG A 173 23.00 4.91 5.72
N HIS A 174 22.61 4.52 4.51
CA HIS A 174 22.22 5.40 3.41
C HIS A 174 20.75 5.17 3.04
N ARG A 175 20.13 6.14 2.37
CA ARG A 175 18.72 6.05 1.96
C ARG A 175 18.56 4.98 0.87
N PHE A 176 17.58 4.09 1.03
CA PHE A 176 17.20 3.10 0.01
C PHE A 176 16.95 3.76 -1.37
N PRO A 177 17.39 3.15 -2.49
CA PRO A 177 18.07 1.85 -2.63
C PRO A 177 19.61 1.93 -2.52
N CYS A 178 20.16 3.01 -1.98
CA CYS A 178 21.61 3.17 -1.84
C CYS A 178 22.12 2.48 -0.57
N GLY A 179 23.26 1.79 -0.67
CA GLY A 179 23.89 1.08 0.44
C GLY A 179 23.67 -0.44 0.36
N GLY A 180 24.62 -1.22 0.89
CA GLY A 180 24.59 -2.68 0.89
C GLY A 180 23.89 -3.30 2.09
N ASP A 181 23.23 -2.47 2.91
CA ASP A 181 22.61 -2.87 4.18
C ASP A 181 21.20 -3.46 3.98
N TYR A 182 20.54 -3.18 2.85
CA TYR A 182 19.15 -3.59 2.62
C TYR A 182 19.06 -5.03 2.11
N GLY A 183 18.23 -5.82 2.79
CA GLY A 183 17.90 -7.19 2.45
C GLY A 183 16.83 -7.31 1.36
N LEU A 184 16.59 -8.55 0.96
CA LEU A 184 15.65 -8.94 -0.10
C LEU A 184 14.25 -8.33 0.10
N ILE A 185 13.78 -8.26 1.35
CA ILE A 185 12.45 -7.78 1.69
C ILE A 185 12.13 -6.37 1.16
N CYS A 186 13.15 -5.50 1.01
CA CYS A 186 12.97 -4.15 0.47
C CYS A 186 12.76 -4.11 -1.05
N PHE A 187 13.04 -5.21 -1.75
CA PHE A 187 13.00 -5.27 -3.21
C PHE A 187 11.81 -6.07 -3.76
N VAL A 188 11.06 -6.77 -2.90
CA VAL A 188 9.92 -7.62 -3.26
C VAL A 188 8.61 -6.96 -2.82
N GLY A 189 8.21 -5.91 -3.53
CA GLY A 189 6.92 -5.24 -3.33
C GLY A 189 5.70 -6.08 -3.76
N SER A 190 4.51 -5.48 -3.71
CA SER A 190 3.25 -6.15 -4.09
C SER A 190 3.26 -6.62 -5.56
N ASP A 191 3.88 -5.86 -6.46
CA ASP A 191 3.97 -6.08 -7.92
C ASP A 191 5.06 -7.08 -8.36
N ARG A 192 5.78 -7.70 -7.41
CA ARG A 192 6.95 -8.57 -7.67
C ARG A 192 6.79 -9.93 -7.02
N LYS A 193 7.31 -10.98 -7.65
CA LYS A 193 7.37 -12.34 -7.08
C LYS A 193 8.81 -12.76 -6.86
N ILE A 194 9.02 -13.59 -5.85
CA ILE A 194 10.29 -14.31 -5.71
C ILE A 194 10.29 -15.43 -6.75
N GLY A 195 11.38 -15.49 -7.52
CA GLY A 195 11.63 -16.52 -8.51
C GLY A 195 12.54 -17.61 -7.94
N GLU A 196 13.54 -18.00 -8.72
CA GLU A 196 14.51 -19.01 -8.33
C GLU A 196 15.33 -18.59 -7.10
N VAL A 197 15.51 -19.50 -6.15
CA VAL A 197 16.30 -19.32 -4.92
C VAL A 197 17.51 -20.25 -5.00
N THR A 198 18.70 -19.69 -5.09
CA THR A 198 19.97 -20.42 -5.16
C THR A 198 20.93 -19.94 -4.07
N GLU A 199 22.03 -20.65 -3.84
CA GLU A 199 23.10 -20.19 -2.93
C GLU A 199 23.71 -18.84 -3.35
N SER A 200 23.69 -18.52 -4.65
CA SER A 200 24.40 -17.37 -5.22
C SER A 200 23.50 -16.16 -5.47
N TYR A 201 22.21 -16.39 -5.77
CA TYR A 201 21.23 -15.34 -5.98
C TYR A 201 19.79 -15.81 -5.70
N ILE A 202 18.93 -14.83 -5.40
CA ILE A 202 17.48 -14.95 -5.39
C ILE A 202 16.91 -14.10 -6.52
N GLY A 203 16.07 -14.70 -7.37
CA GLY A 203 15.39 -14.03 -8.46
C GLY A 203 14.23 -13.18 -7.95
N ILE A 204 14.10 -11.97 -8.47
CA ILE A 204 12.96 -11.08 -8.26
C ILE A 204 12.33 -10.84 -9.62
N VAL A 205 11.12 -11.33 -9.83
CA VAL A 205 10.43 -11.24 -11.11
C VAL A 205 9.46 -10.05 -11.11
N HIS A 206 9.56 -9.24 -12.15
CA HIS A 206 8.74 -8.05 -12.42
C HIS A 206 7.74 -8.30 -13.53
N GLY A 207 6.63 -7.56 -13.52
CA GLY A 207 5.66 -7.55 -14.62
C GLY A 207 4.90 -8.86 -14.75
N ILE A 208 4.52 -9.46 -13.61
CA ILE A 208 3.71 -10.68 -13.55
C ILE A 208 2.43 -10.45 -14.37
N GLY A 209 2.16 -11.33 -15.34
CA GLY A 209 1.00 -11.21 -16.22
C GLY A 209 1.18 -10.25 -17.40
N THR A 210 2.38 -9.70 -17.63
CA THR A 210 2.71 -8.91 -18.82
C THR A 210 3.50 -9.73 -19.84
N ALA A 211 3.50 -9.31 -21.11
CA ALA A 211 4.19 -10.01 -22.20
C ALA A 211 5.72 -10.09 -22.06
N ARG A 212 6.32 -9.38 -21.09
CA ARG A 212 7.77 -9.36 -20.84
C ARG A 212 8.06 -9.42 -19.34
N GLU A 213 7.95 -10.60 -18.76
CA GLU A 213 8.49 -10.86 -17.43
C GLU A 213 10.01 -10.59 -17.44
N ARG A 214 10.49 -9.85 -16.43
CA ARG A 214 11.92 -9.58 -16.23
C ARG A 214 12.34 -10.11 -14.88
N VAL A 215 13.53 -10.71 -14.82
CA VAL A 215 14.08 -11.25 -13.57
C VAL A 215 15.32 -10.45 -13.18
N LEU A 216 15.26 -9.75 -12.05
CA LEU A 216 16.43 -9.19 -11.38
C LEU A 216 17.03 -10.23 -10.45
N LYS A 217 18.36 -10.26 -10.31
CA LYS A 217 19.07 -11.15 -9.41
C LYS A 217 19.53 -10.38 -8.17
N PHE A 218 19.02 -10.74 -7.00
CA PHE A 218 19.53 -10.29 -5.72
C PHE A 218 20.64 -11.24 -5.29
N HIS A 219 21.87 -10.74 -5.14
CA HIS A 219 23.05 -11.60 -5.00
C HIS A 219 23.44 -11.85 -3.55
N ASN A 220 23.84 -13.09 -3.26
CA ASN A 220 24.38 -13.45 -1.95
C ASN A 220 25.78 -12.84 -1.80
N SER A 221 25.94 -11.90 -0.87
CA SER A 221 27.22 -11.24 -0.60
C SER A 221 28.25 -12.12 0.11
N LYS A 222 27.85 -13.30 0.62
CA LYS A 222 28.74 -14.25 1.29
C LYS A 222 29.36 -15.28 0.36
N VAL A 223 28.85 -15.40 -0.87
CA VAL A 223 29.35 -16.34 -1.86
C VAL A 223 30.19 -15.61 -2.91
N MET A 224 31.28 -16.25 -3.36
CA MET A 224 32.11 -15.70 -4.43
C MET A 224 31.31 -15.64 -5.73
N GLN A 225 31.03 -14.43 -6.19
CA GLN A 225 30.26 -14.23 -7.40
C GLN A 225 31.10 -14.48 -8.66
N PRO A 226 30.53 -15.00 -9.75
CA PRO A 226 31.27 -15.39 -10.96
C PRO A 226 32.10 -14.25 -11.60
N TRP A 227 31.71 -12.99 -11.40
CA TRP A 227 32.43 -11.82 -11.94
C TRP A 227 33.51 -11.26 -11.00
N MET A 228 33.65 -11.78 -9.78
CA MET A 228 34.74 -11.42 -8.88
C MET A 228 35.99 -12.23 -9.21
N LYS A 229 36.72 -11.82 -10.26
CA LYS A 229 38.07 -12.35 -10.54
C LYS A 229 39.02 -11.94 -9.40
N LYS A 230 39.72 -12.90 -8.79
CA LYS A 230 40.84 -12.61 -7.87
C LYS A 230 41.87 -11.76 -8.61
N VAL A 231 42.13 -10.54 -8.13
CA VAL A 231 43.37 -9.84 -8.48
C VAL A 231 44.46 -10.55 -7.69
N GLU A 232 45.19 -11.47 -8.31
CA GLU A 232 46.45 -11.95 -7.74
C GLU A 232 47.40 -10.75 -7.64
N VAL A 233 47.65 -10.31 -6.42
CA VAL A 233 48.71 -9.33 -6.15
C VAL A 233 50.02 -10.12 -6.14
N PRO A 234 50.96 -9.88 -7.07
CA PRO A 234 52.23 -10.58 -7.05
C PRO A 234 52.98 -10.18 -5.79
N HIS A 235 53.35 -11.15 -4.96
CA HIS A 235 54.30 -10.93 -3.87
C HIS A 235 55.66 -10.62 -4.48
N VAL A 236 56.13 -9.38 -4.29
CA VAL A 236 57.51 -9.00 -4.59
C VAL A 236 58.32 -9.27 -3.33
N HIS A 237 59.26 -10.21 -3.42
CA HIS A 237 60.29 -10.49 -2.42
C HIS A 237 61.44 -9.48 -2.51
#